data_AF-A0AAX1D3I5-F1
#
_entry.id   AF-A0AAX1D3I5-F1
#
_cell.length_a   1.000
_cell.length_b   1.000
_cell.length_c   1.000
_cell.angle_alpha   90.00
_cell.angle_beta   90.00
_cell.angle_gamma   90.00
#
_symmetry.space_group_name_H-M   'P 1'
#
loop_
_entity.id
_entity.type
_entity.pdbx_description
1 polymer ?
#
loop_
_entity_poly.entity_id
_entity_poly.type
_entity_poly.pdbx_seq_one_letter_code
_entity_poly.pdbx_strand_id
1 'polypeptide(L)' 'MPSQPVLQVNDLTTCFEGDDTTVLAVDGLSFDLMPGETLGLVG' A
#
# COMPACT_ATOMS: atom_id res chain seq x y z
N MET A 1 -11.30 2.36 -23.16
CA MET A 1 -11.11 2.41 -21.70
C MET A 1 -9.89 1.58 -21.37
N PRO A 2 -8.92 2.10 -20.61
CA PRO A 2 -7.81 1.25 -20.16
C PRO A 2 -8.37 0.14 -19.27
N SER A 3 -7.92 -1.09 -19.51
CA SER A 3 -8.49 -2.30 -18.91
C SER A 3 -7.63 -2.87 -17.77
N GLN A 4 -6.57 -2.18 -17.37
CA GLN A 4 -5.63 -2.62 -16.36
C GLN A 4 -5.24 -1.45 -15.43
N PRO A 5 -5.02 -1.71 -14.13
CA PRO A 5 -4.55 -0.70 -13.19
C PRO A 5 -3.14 -0.24 -13.56
N VAL A 6 -2.82 1.02 -13.24
CA VAL A 6 -1.47 1.58 -13.37
C VAL A 6 -0.58 1.22 -12.19
N LEU A 7 -1.18 0.93 -11.03
CA LEU A 7 -0.52 0.41 -9.87
C LEU A 7 -1.43 -0.64 -9.24
N GLN A 8 -0.87 -1.81 -8.96
CA GLN A 8 -1.55 -2.87 -8.23
C GLN A 8 -0.63 -3.27 -7.08
N VAL A 9 -1.13 -3.15 -5.86
CA VAL A 9 -0.47 -3.53 -4.63
C VAL A 9 -1.22 -4.71 -4.04
N ASN A 10 -0.49 -5.79 -3.74
CA ASN A 10 -1.05 -6.99 -3.14
C ASN A 10 -0.28 -7.31 -1.86
N ASP A 11 -1.01 -7.50 -0.77
CA ASP A 11 -0.50 -7.96 0.53
C ASP A 11 0.73 -7.19 1.05
N LEU A 12 0.73 -5.87 0.88
CA LEU A 12 1.83 -5.02 1.34
C LEU A 12 1.91 -5.05 2.85
N THR A 13 3.01 -5.58 3.34
CA THR A 13 3.35 -5.62 4.77
C THR A 13 4.69 -4.93 4.97
N THR A 14 4.78 -4.04 5.96
CA THR A 14 6.01 -3.30 6.26
C THR A 14 6.23 -3.23 7.77
N CYS A 15 7.40 -3.68 8.21
CA CYS A 15 7.81 -3.65 9.61
C CYS A 15 9.04 -2.75 9.76
N PHE A 16 9.09 -2.00 10.86
CA PHE A 16 10.28 -1.27 11.29
C PHE A 16 10.81 -1.89 12.59
N GLU A 17 12.08 -2.24 12.58
CA GLU A 17 12.79 -2.69 13.78
C GLU A 17 13.33 -1.47 14.53
N GLY A 18 12.94 -1.33 15.80
CA GLY A 18 13.53 -0.40 16.75
C GLY A 18 14.31 -1.15 17.83
N ASP A 19 15.09 -0.42 18.63
CA ASP A 19 16.00 -1.00 19.64
C ASP A 19 15.28 -1.92 20.65
N ASP A 20 14.04 -1.58 21.03
CA ASP A 20 13.25 -2.33 22.02
C ASP A 20 11.99 -2.99 21.43
N THR A 21 11.48 -2.51 20.29
CA THR A 21 10.23 -2.99 19.71
C THR A 21 10.25 -3.02 18.19
N THR A 22 9.59 -4.02 17.63
CA THR A 22 9.25 -4.07 16.21
C THR A 22 7.85 -3.48 16.02
N VAL A 23 7.73 -2.53 15.10
CA VAL A 23 6.44 -1.91 14.74
C VAL A 23 6.01 -2.41 13.38
N LEU A 24 4.81 -2.99 13.32
CA LEU A 24 4.12 -3.31 12.08
C LEU A 24 3.45 -2.02 11.57
N ALA A 25 4.02 -1.40 10.55
CA ALA A 25 3.55 -0.12 10.01
C ALA A 25 2.50 -0.26 8.91
N VAL A 26 2.58 -1.35 8.14
CA VAL A 26 1.56 -1.71 7.16
C VAL A 26 1.31 -3.20 7.29
N ASP A 27 0.06 -3.62 7.35
CA ASP A 27 -0.35 -5.00 7.52
C ASP A 27 -1.29 -5.43 6.38
N GLY A 28 -0.79 -6.26 5.46
CA GLY A 28 -1.58 -6.89 4.40
C GLY A 28 -2.35 -5.96 3.46
N LEU A 29 -1.87 -4.73 3.22
CA LEU A 29 -2.59 -3.74 2.41
C LEU A 29 -2.62 -4.14 0.94
N SER A 30 -3.81 -4.22 0.36
CA SER A 30 -4.02 -4.49 -1.08
C SER A 30 -4.93 -3.44 -1.71
N PHE A 31 -4.51 -2.89 -2.85
CA PHE A 31 -5.33 -1.95 -3.63
C PHE A 31 -4.87 -1.84 -5.08
N ASP A 32 -5.78 -1.39 -5.93
CA ASP A 32 -5.53 -1.05 -7.33
C ASP A 32 -5.74 0.45 -7.53
N LEU A 33 -4.92 1.06 -8.38
CA LEU A 33 -5.09 2.44 -8.85
C LEU A 33 -5.31 2.42 -10.36
N MET A 34 -6.47 2.90 -10.81
CA MET A 34 -6.82 2.95 -12.22
C MET A 34 -6.33 4.24 -12.89
N PRO A 35 -6.14 4.24 -14.22
CA PRO A 35 -5.84 5.47 -14.95
C PRO A 35 -6.88 6.58 -14.71
N GLY A 36 -6.41 7.75 -14.31
CA GLY A 36 -7.25 8.92 -14.05
C GLY A 36 -7.80 9.02 -12.62
N GLU A 37 -7.57 8.01 -11.77
CA GLU A 37 -7.87 8.08 -10.34
C GLU A 37 -6.76 8.81 -9.57
N THR A 38 -7.13 9.37 -8.42
CA THR A 38 -6.19 9.97 -7.47
C THR A 38 -6.26 9.21 -6.15
N LEU A 39 -5.12 8.62 -5.74
CA LEU A 39 -4.99 7.97 -4.44
C LEU A 39 -4.50 9.00 -3.40
N GLY A 40 -5.26 9.17 -2.32
CA GLY A 40 -4.83 9.94 -1.15
C GLY A 40 -4.35 9.01 -0.05
N LEU A 41 -3.11 9.17 0.40
CA LEU A 41 -2.61 8.56 1.63
C LEU A 41 -2.73 9.59 2.75
N VAL A 42 -3.56 9.30 3.74
CA VAL A 42 -3.78 10.15 4.91
C VAL A 42 -3.43 9.34 6.15
N GLY A 43 -2.56 9.90 6.98
CA GLY A 43 -2.20 9.36 8.29
C GLY A 43 -2.92 10.12 9.40
#